data_AF-A0AAU9MN35-F1
#
_entry.id   AF-A0AAU9MN35-F1
#
_cell.length_a   1.000
_cell.length_b   1.000
_cell.length_c   1.000
_cell.angle_alpha   90.00
_cell.angle_beta   90.00
_cell.angle_gamma   90.00
#
_symmetry.space_group_name_H-M   'P 1'
#
loop_
_entity.id
_entity.type
_entity.pdbx_description
1 polymer ?
#
loop_
_entity_poly.entity_id
_entity_poly.type
_entity_poly.pdbx_seq_one_letter_code
_entity_poly.pdbx_strand_id
1 'polypeptide(L)'
;MEQLKELEQVQNIMLMIQSAGAIDSSNNTNADSNRFLANFILFMMQPCGELDMNQKCKLISNHFPKISSAFNKESSPQLCDKGNIGIEASLSHHCDDDMSVGLLQTDCADVAMVTLDSMQRANSTLQDFCRSYFMFHEMDANNAESIFKYLPLLSFTESYIYQLDTINEKLLQLPSNGIPDSDMLTPDWILRFIKSFKTDTFKPLAVLLESYGIYTDRIRDELKCGEEYWALERKLCSALTNKQEIQMEDVMKAIHLKSFDYRVLNLLLYQLNGKDQCEDQ
;
A
#
# COMPACT_ATOMS: atom_id res chain seq x y z
N MET A 1 -6.09 7.66 20.16
CA MET A 1 -7.14 8.44 20.86
C MET A 1 -8.39 8.59 20.00
N GLU A 2 -8.26 8.93 18.71
CA GLU A 2 -9.41 9.12 17.80
C GLU A 2 -10.15 7.83 17.44
N GLN A 3 -9.44 6.73 17.13
CA GLN A 3 -10.04 5.41 16.88
C GLN A 3 -10.82 4.85 18.09
N LEU A 4 -10.36 5.15 19.32
CA LEU A 4 -11.08 4.76 20.54
C LEU A 4 -12.36 5.56 20.71
N LYS A 5 -12.36 6.83 20.29
CA LYS A 5 -13.54 7.72 20.30
C LYS A 5 -14.58 7.28 19.26
N GLU A 6 -14.14 6.81 18.09
CA GLU A 6 -15.02 6.23 17.07
C GLU A 6 -15.66 4.93 17.56
N LEU A 7 -14.87 4.04 18.20
CA LEU A 7 -15.38 2.82 18.82
C LEU A 7 -16.40 3.09 19.93
N GLU A 8 -16.15 4.10 20.76
CA GLU A 8 -17.08 4.55 21.80
C GLU A 8 -18.40 5.07 21.20
N GLN A 9 -18.34 5.81 20.09
CA GLN A 9 -19.53 6.29 19.38
C GLN A 9 -20.37 5.16 18.78
N VAL A 10 -19.73 4.17 18.15
CA VAL A 10 -20.40 2.98 17.62
C VAL A 10 -21.07 2.20 18.76
N GLN A 11 -20.39 2.01 19.88
CA GLN A 11 -20.93 1.30 21.04
C GLN A 11 -22.12 2.01 21.68
N ASN A 12 -22.08 3.33 21.83
CA ASN A 12 -23.18 4.12 22.37
C ASN A 12 -24.44 4.04 21.49
N ILE A 13 -24.26 4.01 20.17
CA ILE A 13 -25.38 3.86 19.22
C ILE A 13 -25.94 2.44 19.24
N MET A 14 -25.10 1.42 19.36
CA MET A 14 -25.57 0.04 19.56
C MET A 14 -26.45 -0.10 20.82
N LEU A 15 -26.05 0.52 21.94
CA LEU A 15 -26.86 0.54 23.16
C LEU A 15 -28.19 1.27 22.97
N MET A 16 -28.21 2.38 22.23
CA MET A 16 -29.45 3.08 21.90
C MET A 16 -30.39 2.24 21.01
N ILE A 17 -29.87 1.56 19.99
CA ILE A 17 -30.69 0.72 19.08
C ILE A 17 -31.28 -0.48 19.85
N GLN A 18 -30.51 -1.07 20.78
CA GLN A 18 -30.99 -2.12 21.67
C GLN A 18 -32.10 -1.62 22.61
N SER A 19 -31.97 -0.41 23.16
CA SER A 19 -32.99 0.17 24.05
C SER A 19 -34.30 0.53 23.34
N ALA A 20 -34.23 0.80 22.02
CA ALA A 20 -35.38 1.13 21.19
C ALA A 20 -36.14 -0.09 20.64
N GLY A 21 -35.70 -1.32 20.98
CA GLY A 21 -36.36 -2.56 20.57
C GLY A 21 -36.20 -2.92 19.08
N ALA A 22 -35.26 -2.30 18.37
CA ALA A 22 -35.02 -2.55 16.94
C ALA A 22 -34.07 -3.73 16.66
N ILE A 23 -33.43 -4.27 17.71
CA ILE A 23 -32.60 -5.48 17.67
C ILE A 23 -33.13 -6.43 18.75
N ASP A 24 -33.57 -7.62 18.37
CA ASP A 24 -34.01 -8.65 19.31
C ASP A 24 -32.84 -9.08 20.20
N SER A 25 -32.97 -8.90 21.53
CA SER A 25 -31.97 -9.36 22.49
C SER A 25 -31.93 -10.89 22.66
N SER A 26 -32.90 -11.61 22.08
CA SER A 26 -33.07 -13.06 22.22
C SER A 26 -32.49 -13.88 21.06
N ASN A 27 -32.14 -13.25 19.94
CA ASN A 27 -31.45 -13.89 18.84
C ASN A 27 -30.05 -13.29 18.74
N ASN A 28 -29.03 -14.15 18.84
CA ASN A 28 -27.62 -13.83 18.71
C ASN A 28 -27.34 -13.37 17.26
N THR A 29 -27.83 -12.18 16.93
CA THR A 29 -27.76 -11.58 15.60
C THR A 29 -26.33 -11.15 15.36
N ASN A 30 -25.80 -11.63 14.24
CA ASN A 30 -24.44 -11.49 13.75
C ASN A 30 -23.80 -10.16 14.20
N ALA A 31 -22.66 -10.19 14.91
CA ALA A 31 -21.99 -9.00 15.42
C ALA A 31 -21.75 -7.96 14.29
N ASP A 32 -21.52 -8.45 13.09
CA ASP A 32 -21.34 -7.65 11.87
C ASP A 32 -22.62 -6.92 11.44
N SER A 33 -23.80 -7.53 11.60
CA SER A 33 -25.09 -6.88 11.30
C SER A 33 -25.34 -5.71 12.26
N ASN A 34 -25.07 -5.90 13.54
CA ASN A 34 -25.23 -4.86 14.55
C ASN A 34 -24.24 -3.71 14.33
N ARG A 35 -23.01 -4.03 13.94
CA ARG A 35 -21.98 -3.05 13.57
C ARG A 35 -22.35 -2.28 12.30
N PHE A 36 -22.87 -2.97 11.29
CA PHE A 36 -23.36 -2.33 10.05
C PHE A 36 -24.48 -1.34 10.34
N LEU A 37 -25.48 -1.75 11.13
CA LEU A 37 -26.60 -0.88 11.51
C LEU A 37 -26.13 0.35 12.30
N ALA A 38 -25.19 0.17 13.23
CA ALA A 38 -24.61 1.27 13.98
C ALA A 38 -23.85 2.26 13.07
N ASN A 39 -23.03 1.76 12.16
CA ASN A 39 -22.31 2.57 11.18
C ASN A 39 -23.26 3.29 10.21
N PHE A 40 -24.32 2.63 9.78
CA PHE A 40 -25.33 3.23 8.93
C PHE A 40 -26.09 4.35 9.64
N ILE A 41 -26.46 4.16 10.91
CA ILE A 41 -27.11 5.20 11.71
C ILE A 41 -26.17 6.38 11.96
N LEU A 42 -24.89 6.13 12.24
CA LEU A 42 -23.86 7.17 12.32
C LEU A 42 -23.79 8.00 11.04
N PHE A 43 -23.74 7.33 9.89
CA PHE A 43 -23.75 7.98 8.58
C PHE A 43 -25.01 8.82 8.37
N MET A 44 -26.17 8.33 8.80
CA MET A 44 -27.42 9.09 8.72
C MET A 44 -27.34 10.37 9.58
N MET A 45 -26.78 10.29 10.79
CA MET A 45 -26.66 11.41 11.73
C MET A 45 -25.64 12.48 11.32
N GLN A 46 -24.67 12.17 10.45
CA GLN A 46 -23.69 13.15 9.98
C GLN A 46 -24.34 14.26 9.14
N PRO A 47 -23.95 15.54 9.28
CA PRO A 47 -24.52 16.62 8.45
C PRO A 47 -24.21 16.38 6.97
N CYS A 48 -25.23 16.50 6.11
CA CYS A 48 -25.08 16.33 4.66
C CYS A 48 -25.80 17.48 3.96
N GLY A 49 -25.10 18.62 3.82
CA GLY A 49 -25.71 19.86 3.35
C GLY A 49 -26.90 20.28 4.20
N GLU A 50 -27.99 20.69 3.57
CA GLU A 50 -29.25 21.09 4.22
C GLU A 50 -30.18 19.90 4.54
N LEU A 51 -29.75 18.65 4.27
CA LEU A 51 -30.61 17.48 4.42
C LEU A 51 -30.75 17.04 5.88
N ASP A 52 -31.98 17.11 6.40
CA ASP A 52 -32.33 16.55 7.71
C ASP A 52 -32.46 15.02 7.68
N MET A 53 -32.49 14.39 8.86
CA MET A 53 -32.62 12.93 9.01
C MET A 53 -33.84 12.35 8.29
N ASN A 54 -34.98 13.05 8.33
CA ASN A 54 -36.22 12.59 7.72
C ASN A 54 -36.15 12.64 6.20
N GLN A 55 -35.51 13.69 5.65
CA GLN A 55 -35.29 13.84 4.21
C GLN A 55 -34.34 12.77 3.68
N LYS A 56 -33.28 12.43 4.43
CA LYS A 56 -32.38 11.32 4.09
C LYS A 56 -33.09 9.97 4.11
N CYS A 57 -33.88 9.68 5.15
CA CYS A 57 -34.67 8.45 5.23
C CYS A 57 -35.65 8.32 4.06
N LYS A 58 -36.32 9.43 3.68
CA LYS A 58 -37.21 9.47 2.52
C LYS A 58 -36.46 9.22 1.22
N LEU A 59 -35.28 9.81 1.03
CA LEU A 59 -34.44 9.58 -0.15
C LEU A 59 -34.03 8.11 -0.26
N ILE A 60 -33.52 7.52 0.83
CA ILE A 60 -33.14 6.12 0.83
C ILE A 60 -34.35 5.24 0.54
N SER A 61 -35.47 5.42 1.24
CA SER A 61 -36.69 4.64 0.98
C SER A 61 -37.20 4.75 -0.47
N ASN A 62 -37.08 5.93 -1.10
CA ASN A 62 -37.51 6.16 -2.47
C ASN A 62 -36.56 5.58 -3.53
N HIS A 63 -35.27 5.50 -3.24
CA HIS A 63 -34.23 5.09 -4.20
C HIS A 63 -33.73 3.66 -3.97
N PHE A 64 -33.79 3.15 -2.74
CA PHE A 64 -33.34 1.80 -2.37
C PHE A 64 -34.05 0.69 -3.15
N PRO A 65 -35.38 0.73 -3.38
CA PRO A 65 -36.06 -0.26 -4.23
C PRO A 65 -35.60 -0.21 -5.70
N LYS A 66 -35.12 0.94 -6.17
CA LYS A 66 -34.61 1.13 -7.55
C LYS A 66 -33.19 0.60 -7.72
N ILE A 67 -32.44 0.45 -6.63
CA ILE A 67 -31.06 -0.04 -6.64
C ILE A 67 -31.00 -1.57 -6.75
N SER A 68 -32.03 -2.29 -6.30
CA SER A 68 -31.97 -3.74 -6.04
C SER A 68 -31.91 -4.65 -7.28
N SER A 69 -32.41 -4.24 -8.46
CA SER A 69 -32.40 -5.13 -9.65
C SER A 69 -31.81 -4.52 -10.93
N ALA A 70 -31.90 -3.20 -11.14
CA ALA A 70 -31.34 -2.53 -12.30
C ALA A 70 -29.87 -2.12 -12.10
N PHE A 71 -29.51 -1.67 -10.89
CA PHE A 71 -28.19 -1.11 -10.61
C PHE A 71 -27.07 -2.17 -10.57
N ASN A 72 -27.39 -3.40 -10.12
CA ASN A 72 -26.40 -4.49 -10.06
C ASN A 72 -26.01 -5.06 -11.43
N LYS A 73 -26.83 -4.90 -12.47
CA LYS A 73 -26.49 -5.35 -13.84
C LYS A 73 -25.75 -4.28 -14.65
N GLU A 74 -25.98 -3.00 -14.39
CA GLU A 74 -25.36 -1.90 -15.15
C GLU A 74 -24.11 -1.29 -14.51
N SER A 75 -23.81 -1.57 -13.23
CA SER A 75 -22.63 -1.02 -12.54
C SER A 75 -21.39 -1.92 -12.54
N SER A 76 -21.51 -3.21 -12.93
CA SER A 76 -20.36 -4.10 -13.02
C SER A 76 -19.37 -3.75 -14.15
N PRO A 77 -19.76 -3.18 -15.32
CA PRO A 77 -18.80 -2.80 -16.35
C PRO A 77 -18.27 -1.36 -16.19
N GLN A 78 -18.99 -0.45 -15.51
CA GLN A 78 -18.61 0.96 -15.48
C GLN A 78 -17.50 1.33 -14.49
N LEU A 79 -17.06 0.41 -13.63
CA LEU A 79 -15.85 0.58 -12.82
C LEU A 79 -14.61 -0.11 -13.42
N CYS A 80 -14.76 -0.82 -14.53
CA CYS A 80 -13.70 -1.56 -15.21
C CYS A 80 -13.84 -1.43 -16.73
N ASP A 81 -13.75 -0.21 -17.25
CA ASP A 81 -13.07 0.09 -18.52
C ASP A 81 -13.20 1.57 -18.91
N LYS A 82 -12.12 2.32 -18.67
CA LYS A 82 -11.59 3.21 -19.70
C LYS A 82 -10.35 2.52 -20.26
N GLY A 83 -10.57 1.55 -21.13
CA GLY A 83 -9.52 0.63 -21.58
C GLY A 83 -9.82 -0.36 -22.72
N ASN A 84 -10.78 -0.05 -23.61
CA ASN A 84 -10.95 -0.59 -24.98
C ASN A 84 -11.63 -1.96 -25.26
N ILE A 85 -12.70 -1.86 -26.07
CA ILE A 85 -13.09 -2.68 -27.24
C ILE A 85 -13.39 -4.19 -27.03
N GLY A 86 -14.68 -4.50 -26.91
CA GLY A 86 -15.42 -5.11 -28.03
C GLY A 86 -15.52 -6.64 -28.13
N ILE A 87 -16.77 -7.10 -27.95
CA ILE A 87 -17.47 -8.17 -28.69
C ILE A 87 -17.47 -9.58 -28.05
N GLU A 88 -18.61 -9.89 -27.43
CA GLU A 88 -19.50 -11.08 -27.58
C GLU A 88 -18.89 -12.50 -27.53
N ALA A 89 -19.50 -13.53 -26.93
CA ALA A 89 -20.74 -13.72 -26.20
C ALA A 89 -20.76 -15.17 -25.66
N SER A 90 -21.74 -15.43 -24.77
CA SER A 90 -22.49 -16.68 -24.65
C SER A 90 -22.13 -17.68 -23.53
N LEU A 91 -22.79 -17.45 -22.40
CA LEU A 91 -23.82 -18.31 -21.78
C LEU A 91 -23.44 -19.60 -21.02
N SER A 92 -24.02 -19.63 -19.80
CA SER A 92 -24.53 -20.77 -19.03
C SER A 92 -23.48 -21.54 -18.21
N HIS A 93 -23.71 -21.99 -16.96
CA HIS A 93 -24.95 -22.44 -16.33
C HIS A 93 -24.77 -22.50 -14.79
N HIS A 94 -25.84 -22.21 -14.06
CA HIS A 94 -26.32 -22.81 -12.80
C HIS A 94 -25.47 -22.81 -11.50
N CYS A 95 -26.12 -22.31 -10.44
CA CYS A 95 -25.75 -22.33 -9.02
C CYS A 95 -25.64 -23.75 -8.44
N ASP A 96 -24.67 -24.00 -7.55
CA ASP A 96 -24.86 -24.08 -6.08
C ASP A 96 -23.56 -24.55 -5.39
N ASP A 97 -23.49 -24.29 -4.08
CA ASP A 97 -22.52 -24.71 -3.06
C ASP A 97 -21.19 -23.96 -2.87
N ASP A 98 -21.13 -23.33 -1.70
CA ASP A 98 -20.05 -23.38 -0.72
C ASP A 98 -18.61 -23.18 -1.24
N MET A 99 -18.15 -21.94 -1.27
CA MET A 99 -16.74 -21.65 -1.01
C MET A 99 -16.55 -20.17 -0.72
N SER A 100 -15.69 -19.91 0.28
CA SER A 100 -15.00 -18.67 0.59
C SER A 100 -15.23 -17.53 -0.39
N VAL A 101 -15.62 -16.36 0.11
CA VAL A 101 -15.45 -15.09 -0.61
C VAL A 101 -13.97 -14.97 -0.97
N GLY A 102 -13.64 -15.47 -2.15
CA GLY A 102 -12.39 -15.24 -2.80
C GLY A 102 -12.34 -13.74 -2.96
N LEU A 103 -11.50 -13.10 -2.15
CA LEU A 103 -10.66 -12.02 -2.63
C LEU A 103 -10.39 -12.34 -4.10
N LEU A 104 -10.96 -11.55 -5.01
CA LEU A 104 -10.57 -11.58 -6.41
C LEU A 104 -9.05 -11.41 -6.36
N GLN A 105 -8.39 -12.56 -6.46
CA GLN A 105 -6.96 -12.70 -6.48
C GLN A 105 -6.59 -12.36 -7.92
N THR A 106 -6.87 -11.11 -8.31
CA THR A 106 -6.02 -10.46 -9.27
C THR A 106 -4.63 -10.68 -8.73
N ASP A 107 -3.73 -11.22 -9.54
CA ASP A 107 -2.35 -11.44 -9.16
C ASP A 107 -1.68 -10.07 -8.91
N CYS A 108 -1.95 -9.51 -7.74
CA CYS A 108 -1.40 -8.28 -7.18
C CYS A 108 0.11 -8.45 -6.88
N ALA A 109 0.67 -9.64 -7.17
CA ALA A 109 2.08 -9.91 -6.99
C ALA A 109 2.96 -9.03 -7.89
N ASP A 110 2.43 -8.57 -9.04
CA ASP A 110 3.23 -7.82 -10.03
C ASP A 110 3.02 -6.29 -9.99
N VAL A 111 2.13 -5.76 -9.15
CA VAL A 111 1.90 -4.31 -9.05
C VAL A 111 2.69 -3.73 -7.88
N ALA A 112 3.49 -2.69 -8.12
CA ALA A 112 4.17 -1.98 -7.05
C ALA A 112 3.14 -1.32 -6.12
N MET A 113 3.22 -1.63 -4.84
CA MET A 113 2.31 -1.11 -3.81
C MET A 113 3.10 -0.55 -2.63
N VAL A 114 2.67 0.61 -2.15
CA VAL A 114 3.22 1.29 -0.97
C VAL A 114 2.14 1.50 0.07
N THR A 115 2.45 1.26 1.34
CA THR A 115 1.56 1.58 2.44
C THR A 115 1.64 3.05 2.82
N LEU A 116 0.55 3.58 3.40
CA LEU A 116 0.53 4.96 3.89
C LEU A 116 1.61 5.22 4.96
N ASP A 117 1.87 4.24 5.84
CA ASP A 117 2.92 4.35 6.85
C ASP A 117 4.30 4.50 6.19
N SER A 118 4.61 3.67 5.20
CA SER A 118 5.86 3.77 4.43
C SER A 118 5.99 5.14 3.76
N MET A 119 4.90 5.69 3.21
CA MET A 119 4.90 7.05 2.65
C MET A 119 5.16 8.13 3.69
N GLN A 120 4.52 8.04 4.86
CA GLN A 120 4.71 9.02 5.92
C GLN A 120 6.13 8.99 6.48
N ARG A 121 6.73 7.79 6.58
CA ARG A 121 8.10 7.59 7.05
C ARG A 121 9.15 8.09 6.05
N ALA A 122 8.92 7.85 4.76
CA ALA A 122 9.76 8.33 3.66
C ALA A 122 9.87 9.87 3.59
N ASN A 123 8.93 10.62 4.18
CA ASN A 123 8.89 12.08 4.07
C ASN A 123 10.16 12.78 4.57
N SER A 124 10.81 12.28 5.63
CA SER A 124 12.04 12.90 6.11
C SER A 124 13.18 12.72 5.10
N THR A 125 13.32 11.51 4.54
CA THR A 125 14.30 11.22 3.50
C THR A 125 14.05 12.08 2.28
N LEU A 126 12.80 12.18 1.82
CA LEU A 126 12.43 13.01 0.68
C LEU A 126 12.70 14.50 0.92
N GLN A 127 12.42 15.00 2.12
CA GLN A 127 12.71 16.38 2.47
C GLN A 127 14.22 16.67 2.40
N ASP A 128 15.03 15.79 2.98
CA ASP A 128 16.49 15.92 2.99
C ASP A 128 17.07 15.76 1.59
N PHE A 129 16.54 14.81 0.80
CA PHE A 129 16.88 14.62 -0.61
C PHE A 129 16.57 15.88 -1.43
N CYS A 130 15.35 16.42 -1.35
CA CYS A 130 14.97 17.63 -2.08
C CYS A 130 15.87 18.82 -1.72
N ARG A 131 16.20 19.00 -0.44
CA ARG A 131 17.07 20.09 0.02
C ARG A 131 18.51 19.94 -0.46
N SER A 132 19.01 18.71 -0.56
CA SER A 132 20.42 18.43 -0.82
C SER A 132 20.72 18.19 -2.30
N TYR A 133 19.79 17.58 -3.05
CA TYR A 133 20.04 17.13 -4.42
C TYR A 133 19.45 18.05 -5.49
N PHE A 134 18.38 18.79 -5.22
CA PHE A 134 17.76 19.64 -6.26
C PHE A 134 18.74 20.64 -6.88
N MET A 135 19.68 21.16 -6.09
CA MET A 135 20.72 22.06 -6.57
C MET A 135 21.60 21.45 -7.67
N PHE A 136 21.86 20.14 -7.65
CA PHE A 136 22.64 19.44 -8.69
C PHE A 136 21.83 19.20 -9.97
N HIS A 137 20.51 19.37 -9.89
CA HIS A 137 19.58 19.22 -11.00
C HIS A 137 19.11 20.55 -11.59
N GLU A 138 19.71 21.66 -11.17
CA GLU A 138 19.28 23.04 -11.51
C GLU A 138 17.82 23.32 -11.09
N MET A 139 17.37 22.67 -10.02
CA MET A 139 16.04 22.85 -9.46
C MET A 139 16.11 23.69 -8.18
N ASP A 140 15.07 24.49 -7.95
CA ASP A 140 14.91 25.24 -6.71
C ASP A 140 14.00 24.47 -5.74
N ALA A 141 14.55 24.10 -4.58
CA ALA A 141 13.81 23.44 -3.50
C ALA A 141 12.72 24.34 -2.87
N ASN A 142 12.69 25.64 -3.19
CA ASN A 142 11.64 26.56 -2.78
C ASN A 142 10.56 26.74 -3.87
N ASN A 143 10.77 26.19 -5.08
CA ASN A 143 9.79 26.24 -6.15
C ASN A 143 8.82 25.06 -6.04
N ALA A 144 7.59 25.37 -5.61
CA ALA A 144 6.52 24.39 -5.47
C ALA A 144 6.21 23.61 -6.76
N GLU A 145 6.25 24.26 -7.93
CA GLU A 145 5.95 23.60 -9.21
C GLU A 145 6.96 22.50 -9.52
N SER A 146 8.25 22.77 -9.33
CA SER A 146 9.32 21.80 -9.54
C SER A 146 9.22 20.63 -8.56
N ILE A 147 8.85 20.91 -7.31
CA ILE A 147 8.59 19.88 -6.30
C ILE A 147 7.42 19.00 -6.74
N PHE A 148 6.24 19.58 -6.95
CA PHE A 148 5.02 18.81 -7.21
C PHE A 148 5.04 18.06 -8.55
N LYS A 149 5.88 18.48 -9.51
CA LYS A 149 6.06 17.76 -10.77
C LYS A 149 6.69 16.37 -10.57
N TYR A 150 7.71 16.27 -9.72
CA TYR A 150 8.51 15.03 -9.58
C TYR A 150 8.24 14.29 -8.27
N LEU A 151 7.74 14.99 -7.26
CA LEU A 151 7.46 14.45 -5.94
C LEU A 151 6.59 13.19 -5.96
N PRO A 152 5.54 13.03 -6.80
CA PRO A 152 4.75 11.80 -6.80
C PRO A 152 5.59 10.54 -7.06
N LEU A 153 6.48 10.59 -8.05
CA LEU A 153 7.31 9.43 -8.39
C LEU A 153 8.46 9.23 -7.40
N LEU A 154 9.14 10.31 -7.00
CA LEU A 154 10.20 10.24 -6.00
C LEU A 154 9.66 9.71 -4.68
N SER A 155 8.50 10.23 -4.25
CA SER A 155 7.82 9.79 -3.04
C SER A 155 7.42 8.33 -3.12
N PHE A 156 6.80 7.91 -4.22
CA PHE A 156 6.44 6.51 -4.41
C PHE A 156 7.67 5.59 -4.33
N THR A 157 8.75 5.93 -5.02
CA THR A 157 9.98 5.13 -5.06
C THR A 157 10.61 5.00 -3.68
N GLU A 158 10.83 6.12 -2.99
CA GLU A 158 11.40 6.12 -1.64
C GLU A 158 10.51 5.35 -0.66
N SER A 159 9.19 5.54 -0.74
CA SER A 159 8.24 4.82 0.10
C SER A 159 8.28 3.32 -0.14
N TYR A 160 8.48 2.91 -1.40
CA TYR A 160 8.60 1.51 -1.78
C TYR A 160 9.90 0.90 -1.20
N ILE A 161 11.04 1.59 -1.35
CA ILE A 161 12.31 1.17 -0.76
C ILE A 161 12.21 1.07 0.76
N TYR A 162 11.65 2.10 1.43
CA TYR A 162 11.45 2.10 2.88
C TYR A 162 10.56 0.92 3.35
N GLN A 163 9.53 0.58 2.58
CA GLN A 163 8.70 -0.58 2.89
C GLN A 163 9.49 -1.89 2.82
N LEU A 164 10.39 -2.00 1.84
CA LEU A 164 11.30 -3.15 1.69
C LEU A 164 12.34 -3.19 2.82
N ASP A 165 12.88 -2.05 3.25
CA ASP A 165 13.75 -1.95 4.44
C ASP A 165 13.03 -2.49 5.68
N THR A 166 11.78 -2.08 5.89
CA THR A 166 10.95 -2.56 7.01
C THR A 166 10.74 -4.08 6.96
N ILE A 167 10.58 -4.64 5.75
CA ILE A 167 10.48 -6.09 5.56
C ILE A 167 11.82 -6.77 5.86
N ASN A 168 12.93 -6.19 5.41
CA ASN A 168 14.27 -6.69 5.70
C ASN A 168 14.57 -6.75 7.20
N GLU A 169 14.23 -5.70 7.94
CA GLU A 169 14.36 -5.65 9.40
C GLU A 169 13.49 -6.70 10.10
N LYS A 170 12.27 -6.94 9.62
CA LYS A 170 11.40 -7.99 10.15
C LYS A 170 11.95 -9.39 9.91
N LEU A 171 12.61 -9.61 8.77
CA LEU A 171 13.28 -10.88 8.46
C LEU A 171 14.41 -11.19 9.45
N LEU A 172 15.08 -10.16 9.99
CA LEU A 172 16.09 -10.34 11.04
C LEU A 172 15.52 -10.80 12.38
N GLN A 173 14.24 -10.49 12.65
CA GLN A 173 13.57 -10.86 13.90
C GLN A 173 12.98 -12.29 13.86
N LEU A 174 12.89 -12.90 12.68
CA LEU A 174 12.40 -14.27 12.52
C LEU A 174 13.47 -15.29 12.95
N PRO A 175 13.12 -16.30 13.77
CA PRO A 175 14.08 -17.33 14.16
C PRO A 175 14.54 -18.14 12.93
N SER A 176 15.86 -18.34 12.83
CA SER A 176 16.56 -18.95 11.68
C SER A 176 16.10 -20.36 11.26
N ASN A 177 15.22 -21.03 12.02
CA ASN A 177 14.86 -22.44 11.85
C ASN A 177 13.34 -22.73 11.88
N GLY A 178 12.50 -21.78 11.49
CA GLY A 178 11.07 -22.05 11.32
C GLY A 178 10.51 -21.30 10.13
N ILE A 179 9.98 -22.03 9.15
CA ILE A 179 8.84 -21.51 8.38
C ILE A 179 7.86 -21.04 9.45
N PRO A 180 7.40 -19.77 9.45
CA PRO A 180 6.41 -19.36 10.42
C PRO A 180 5.22 -20.29 10.24
N ASP A 181 4.96 -21.12 11.25
CA ASP A 181 3.68 -21.81 11.34
C ASP A 181 2.61 -20.75 11.13
N SER A 182 1.61 -21.09 10.33
CA SER A 182 0.54 -20.22 9.85
C SER A 182 -0.26 -19.50 10.96
N ASP A 183 0.07 -19.73 12.23
CA ASP A 183 -0.58 -19.24 13.44
C ASP A 183 -0.03 -17.90 13.97
N MET A 184 1.04 -17.36 13.40
CA MET A 184 1.47 -16.00 13.75
C MET A 184 0.56 -15.00 13.02
N LEU A 185 -0.08 -14.11 13.79
CA LEU A 185 -0.96 -12.96 13.42
C LEU A 185 -0.32 -11.95 12.42
N THR A 186 0.64 -12.38 11.61
CA THR A 186 1.16 -11.66 10.45
C THR A 186 0.04 -11.59 9.41
N PRO A 187 -0.47 -10.38 9.10
CA PRO A 187 -1.47 -10.21 8.07
C PRO A 187 -1.03 -10.88 6.76
N ASP A 188 -1.95 -11.54 6.06
CA ASP A 188 -1.72 -12.29 4.81
C ASP A 188 -0.94 -11.48 3.76
N TRP A 189 -1.18 -10.17 3.70
CA TRP A 189 -0.45 -9.26 2.82
C TRP A 189 1.05 -9.20 3.15
N ILE A 190 1.45 -9.20 4.43
CA ILE A 190 2.88 -9.21 4.83
C ILE A 190 3.54 -10.51 4.38
N LEU A 191 2.85 -11.64 4.51
CA LEU A 191 3.38 -12.93 4.06
C LEU A 191 3.58 -12.96 2.54
N ARG A 192 2.66 -12.35 1.78
CA ARG A 192 2.75 -12.18 0.33
C ARG A 192 3.94 -11.28 -0.06
N PHE A 193 4.15 -10.18 0.66
CA PHE A 193 5.31 -9.31 0.48
C PHE A 193 6.63 -10.01 0.82
N ILE A 194 6.69 -10.79 1.90
CA ILE A 194 7.88 -11.58 2.25
C ILE A 194 8.20 -12.62 1.17
N LYS A 195 7.17 -13.27 0.60
CA LYS A 195 7.36 -14.20 -0.53
C LYS A 195 7.91 -13.47 -1.76
N SER A 196 7.33 -12.32 -2.11
CA SER A 196 7.78 -11.51 -3.24
C SER A 196 9.22 -10.99 -3.06
N PHE A 197 9.56 -10.53 -1.85
CA PHE A 197 10.91 -10.10 -1.47
C PHE A 197 11.97 -11.18 -1.69
N LYS A 198 11.60 -12.46 -1.56
CA LYS A 198 12.54 -13.57 -1.76
C LYS A 198 12.76 -13.95 -3.22
N THR A 199 11.84 -13.60 -4.12
CA THR A 199 11.92 -14.00 -5.53
C THR A 199 12.53 -12.91 -6.40
N ASP A 200 12.02 -11.68 -6.31
CA ASP A 200 12.51 -10.54 -7.09
C ASP A 200 12.02 -9.25 -6.41
N THR A 201 12.89 -8.65 -5.60
CA THR A 201 12.51 -7.61 -4.64
C THR A 201 12.01 -6.34 -5.32
N PHE A 202 12.61 -6.01 -6.46
CA PHE A 202 12.37 -4.75 -7.16
C PHE A 202 11.60 -4.89 -8.46
N LYS A 203 11.28 -6.10 -8.94
CA LYS A 203 10.50 -6.29 -10.18
C LYS A 203 9.24 -5.43 -10.27
N PRO A 204 8.38 -5.32 -9.24
CA PRO A 204 7.19 -4.49 -9.35
C PRO A 204 7.54 -3.01 -9.60
N LEU A 205 8.58 -2.50 -8.92
CA LEU A 205 9.07 -1.14 -9.13
C LEU A 205 9.72 -0.98 -10.51
N ALA A 206 10.49 -1.97 -10.97
CA ALA A 206 11.11 -1.97 -12.29
C ALA A 206 10.05 -1.88 -13.41
N VAL A 207 9.01 -2.72 -13.35
CA VAL A 207 7.88 -2.68 -14.31
C VAL A 207 7.19 -1.32 -14.32
N LEU A 208 7.00 -0.72 -13.13
CA LEU A 208 6.45 0.63 -13.03
C LEU A 208 7.35 1.65 -13.75
N LEU A 209 8.64 1.69 -13.43
CA LEU A 209 9.59 2.64 -14.03
C LEU A 209 9.76 2.43 -15.54
N GLU A 210 9.69 1.18 -16.02
CA GLU A 210 9.70 0.84 -17.45
C GLU A 210 8.47 1.41 -18.16
N SER A 211 7.29 1.34 -17.52
CA SER A 211 6.06 1.91 -18.09
C SER A 211 6.11 3.44 -18.23
N TYR A 212 6.91 4.12 -17.40
CA TYR A 212 7.19 5.56 -17.51
C TYR A 212 8.37 5.88 -18.45
N GLY A 213 9.06 4.87 -18.99
CA GLY A 213 10.19 5.05 -19.91
C GLY A 213 11.46 5.58 -19.25
N ILE A 214 11.60 5.42 -17.93
CA ILE A 214 12.70 6.00 -17.13
C ILE A 214 13.56 4.94 -16.44
N TYR A 215 13.28 3.66 -16.67
CA TYR A 215 14.07 2.56 -16.14
C TYR A 215 15.33 2.34 -16.97
N THR A 216 16.49 2.66 -16.41
CA THR A 216 17.80 2.54 -17.07
C THR A 216 18.61 1.42 -16.46
N ASP A 217 19.62 0.93 -17.18
CA ASP A 217 20.55 -0.08 -16.64
C ASP A 217 21.28 0.41 -15.40
N ARG A 218 21.54 1.72 -15.32
CA ARG A 218 22.18 2.32 -14.15
C ARG A 218 21.26 2.31 -12.92
N ILE A 219 19.95 2.54 -13.09
CA ILE A 219 18.97 2.38 -12.00
C ILE A 219 18.86 0.90 -11.60
N ARG A 220 18.83 -0.01 -12.57
CA ARG A 220 18.82 -1.46 -12.34
C ARG A 220 20.01 -1.89 -11.48
N ASP A 221 21.20 -1.41 -11.79
CA ASP A 221 22.42 -1.77 -11.05
C ASP A 221 22.45 -1.18 -9.65
N GLU A 222 21.94 0.05 -9.45
CA GLU A 222 21.79 0.62 -8.10
C GLU A 222 20.75 -0.14 -7.25
N LEU A 223 19.67 -0.64 -7.85
CA LEU A 223 18.71 -1.47 -7.12
C LEU A 223 19.33 -2.82 -6.72
N LYS A 224 20.17 -3.43 -7.56
CA LYS A 224 20.94 -4.63 -7.19
C LYS A 224 21.93 -4.35 -6.04
N CYS A 225 22.55 -3.17 -6.04
CA CYS A 225 23.36 -2.71 -4.90
C CYS A 225 22.54 -2.67 -3.60
N GLY A 226 21.27 -2.29 -3.66
CA GLY A 226 20.34 -2.36 -2.53
C GLY A 226 20.07 -3.78 -2.04
N GLU A 227 19.87 -4.73 -2.96
CA GLU A 227 19.71 -6.15 -2.57
C GLU A 227 20.95 -6.71 -1.89
N GLU A 228 22.14 -6.36 -2.40
CA GLU A 228 23.42 -6.72 -1.80
C GLU A 228 23.60 -6.05 -0.42
N TYR A 229 23.23 -4.77 -0.28
CA TYR A 229 23.23 -4.07 1.00
C TYR A 229 22.37 -4.81 2.02
N TRP A 230 21.14 -5.17 1.69
CA TRP A 230 20.26 -5.91 2.61
C TRP A 230 20.82 -7.28 2.98
N ALA A 231 21.47 -7.99 2.05
CA ALA A 231 22.15 -9.25 2.36
C ALA A 231 23.29 -9.06 3.36
N LEU A 232 24.10 -8.01 3.20
CA LEU A 232 25.16 -7.64 4.14
C LEU A 232 24.59 -7.20 5.49
N GLU A 233 23.54 -6.38 5.50
CA GLU A 233 22.87 -5.93 6.73
C GLU A 233 22.38 -7.15 7.53
N ARG A 234 21.72 -8.11 6.87
CA ARG A 234 21.28 -9.33 7.53
C ARG A 234 22.45 -10.14 8.10
N LYS A 235 23.53 -10.29 7.32
CA LYS A 235 24.76 -11.01 7.73
C LYS A 235 25.40 -10.34 8.95
N LEU A 236 25.62 -9.02 8.90
CA LEU A 236 26.28 -8.23 9.93
C LEU A 236 25.45 -8.21 11.22
N CYS A 237 24.14 -7.96 11.12
CA CYS A 237 23.23 -8.00 12.27
C CYS A 237 23.19 -9.39 12.91
N SER A 238 23.12 -10.47 12.11
CA SER A 238 23.16 -11.84 12.62
C SER A 238 24.48 -12.14 13.35
N ALA A 239 25.62 -11.72 12.78
CA ALA A 239 26.93 -11.89 13.42
C ALA A 239 27.02 -11.11 14.75
N LEU A 240 26.49 -9.88 14.81
CA LEU A 240 26.41 -9.08 16.02
C LEU A 240 25.58 -9.78 17.11
N THR A 241 24.38 -10.26 16.77
CA THR A 241 23.50 -10.97 17.71
C THR A 241 24.15 -12.25 18.24
N ASN A 242 24.84 -13.00 17.38
CA ASN A 242 25.50 -14.25 17.74
C ASN A 242 26.92 -14.08 18.29
N LYS A 243 27.41 -12.84 18.47
CA LYS A 243 28.78 -12.50 18.92
C LYS A 243 29.87 -13.17 18.08
N GLN A 244 29.65 -13.27 16.78
CA GLN A 244 30.62 -13.80 15.83
C GLN A 244 31.58 -12.70 15.35
N GLU A 245 32.73 -13.11 14.82
CA GLU A 245 33.70 -12.18 14.25
C GLU A 245 33.14 -11.55 12.96
N ILE A 246 33.28 -10.24 12.84
CA ILE A 246 32.79 -9.45 11.70
C ILE A 246 34.00 -9.06 10.85
N GLN A 247 33.94 -9.37 9.56
CA GLN A 247 34.98 -8.98 8.61
C GLN A 247 34.87 -7.49 8.28
N MET A 248 36.01 -6.79 8.29
CA MET A 248 36.04 -5.35 8.03
C MET A 248 35.59 -5.03 6.59
N GLU A 249 35.88 -5.93 5.65
CA GLU A 249 35.50 -5.82 4.24
C GLU A 249 33.98 -5.78 4.07
N ASP A 250 33.24 -6.60 4.82
CA ASP A 250 31.78 -6.62 4.79
C ASP A 250 31.21 -5.29 5.30
N VAL A 251 31.80 -4.73 6.36
CA VAL A 251 31.37 -3.45 6.96
C VAL A 251 31.63 -2.30 5.99
N MET A 252 32.83 -2.25 5.39
CA MET A 252 33.18 -1.22 4.42
C MET A 252 32.28 -1.29 3.18
N LYS A 253 31.98 -2.51 2.71
CA LYS A 253 31.07 -2.71 1.59
C LYS A 253 29.65 -2.26 1.94
N ALA A 254 29.15 -2.61 3.12
CA ALA A 254 27.82 -2.18 3.57
C ALA A 254 27.72 -0.65 3.66
N ILE A 255 28.73 0.03 4.20
CA ILE A 255 28.76 1.51 4.26
C ILE A 255 28.67 2.13 2.86
N HIS A 256 29.38 1.57 1.87
CA HIS A 256 29.36 2.09 0.50
C HIS A 256 27.98 1.88 -0.17
N LEU A 257 27.35 0.75 0.09
CA LEU A 257 26.06 0.42 -0.52
C LEU A 257 24.87 1.07 0.19
N LYS A 258 25.03 1.49 1.45
CA LYS A 258 23.95 2.00 2.32
C LYS A 258 23.08 3.09 1.70
N SER A 259 23.65 3.98 0.90
CA SER A 259 22.95 5.12 0.29
C SER A 259 22.40 4.85 -1.12
N PHE A 260 22.11 3.59 -1.45
CA PHE A 260 21.58 3.23 -2.77
C PHE A 260 20.23 3.90 -3.05
N ASP A 261 19.38 4.07 -2.04
CA ASP A 261 18.12 4.82 -2.06
C ASP A 261 18.31 6.24 -2.64
N TYR A 262 19.25 7.00 -2.08
CA TYR A 262 19.61 8.33 -2.56
C TYR A 262 20.16 8.29 -4.00
N ARG A 263 20.96 7.28 -4.35
CA ARG A 263 21.51 7.15 -5.71
C ARG A 263 20.41 6.83 -6.72
N VAL A 264 19.45 5.98 -6.39
CA VAL A 264 18.27 5.69 -7.21
C VAL A 264 17.43 6.95 -7.40
N LEU A 265 17.10 7.68 -6.33
CA LEU A 265 16.34 8.93 -6.42
C LEU A 265 17.07 9.98 -7.29
N ASN A 266 18.40 10.07 -7.14
CA ASN A 266 19.22 10.96 -7.95
C ASN A 266 19.18 10.61 -9.44
N LEU A 267 19.30 9.31 -9.78
CA LEU A 267 19.19 8.83 -11.16
C LEU A 267 17.80 9.08 -11.74
N LEU A 268 16.74 8.83 -10.96
CA LEU A 268 15.37 9.13 -11.39
C LEU A 268 15.19 10.60 -11.71
N LEU A 269 15.76 11.50 -10.91
CA LEU A 269 15.64 12.93 -11.14
C LEU A 269 16.33 13.38 -12.45
N TYR A 270 17.46 12.76 -12.83
CA TYR A 270 18.08 12.98 -14.15
C TYR A 270 17.13 12.58 -15.29
N GLN A 271 16.55 11.38 -15.19
CA GLN A 271 15.60 10.87 -16.20
C GLN A 271 14.36 11.76 -16.32
N LEU A 272 13.81 12.19 -15.19
CA LEU A 272 12.64 13.08 -15.14
C LEU A 272 12.91 14.48 -15.71
N ASN A 273 14.15 14.96 -15.60
CA ASN A 273 14.57 16.23 -16.18
C ASN A 273 14.95 16.13 -17.67
N GLY A 274 14.91 14.93 -18.26
CA GLY A 274 15.38 14.71 -19.64
C GLY A 274 16.87 14.99 -19.82
N LYS A 275 17.63 14.96 -18.72
CA LYS A 275 19.09 15.08 -18.74
C LYS A 275 19.64 13.66 -18.73
N ASP A 276 20.00 13.15 -19.91
CA ASP A 276 20.86 11.98 -19.98
C ASP A 276 22.16 12.31 -19.23
N GLN A 277 22.60 11.40 -18.36
CA GLN A 277 23.92 11.56 -17.77
C GLN A 277 24.92 11.58 -18.92
N CYS A 278 25.55 12.73 -19.18
CA CYS A 278 26.84 12.69 -19.86
C CYS A 278 27.71 11.74 -19.04
N GLU A 279 28.12 10.65 -19.67
CA GLU A 279 29.23 9.82 -19.22
C GLU A 279 30.37 10.75 -18.82
N ASP A 280 30.79 10.67 -17.56
CA ASP A 280 32.08 11.09 -16.99
C ASP A 280 31.92 11.77 -15.63
N GLN A 281 32.02 10.96 -14.56
CA GLN A 281 32.89 11.20 -13.39
C GLN A 281 32.85 10.02 -12.41
#